data_AF-A0AAV1XHH3-F1
#
_entry.id   AF-A0AAV1XHH3-F1
#
_cell.length_a   1.000
_cell.length_b   1.000
_cell.length_c   1.000
_cell.angle_alpha   90.00
_cell.angle_beta   90.00
_cell.angle_gamma   90.00
#
_symmetry.space_group_name_H-M   'P 1'
#
loop_
_entity.id
_entity.type
_entity.pdbx_description
1 polymer ?
#
loop_
_entity_poly.entity_id
_entity_poly.type
_entity_poly.pdbx_seq_one_letter_code
_entity_poly.pdbx_strand_id
1 'polypeptide(L)'
;MSNEEDSIEEAVASRRERLLALRTAQQLSTASQPQQDHDDEEDDDKQQQNLNMKFRNYVPHDKHLQEGKLAPAVLPKFEDPAADAPPPPEEPNEDPFLNIAPKKPNWDLRRDVQKKLDKLERRTQKALYQLMVEQEKQKLLTEGDETTATAED
;
A
#
# COMPACT_ATOMS: atom_id res chain seq x y z
N MET A 1 -21.49 -6.25 -9.99
CA MET A 1 -20.80 -5.36 -10.94
C MET A 1 -20.83 -3.91 -10.49
N SER A 2 -21.93 -3.38 -9.94
CA SER A 2 -22.01 -1.99 -9.45
C SER A 2 -21.13 -1.68 -8.21
N ASN A 3 -21.09 -2.56 -7.20
CA ASN A 3 -20.39 -2.27 -5.94
C ASN A 3 -18.86 -2.08 -6.08
N GLU A 4 -18.23 -2.72 -7.07
CA GLU A 4 -16.79 -2.58 -7.30
C GLU A 4 -16.47 -1.30 -8.09
N GLU A 5 -17.38 -0.86 -8.96
CA GLU A 5 -17.28 0.41 -9.67
C GLU A 5 -17.42 1.59 -8.69
N ASP A 6 -18.40 1.52 -7.78
CA ASP A 6 -18.62 2.51 -6.73
C ASP A 6 -17.40 2.66 -5.80
N SER A 7 -16.74 1.55 -5.43
CA SER A 7 -15.54 1.56 -4.59
C SER A 7 -14.31 2.18 -5.28
N ILE A 8 -14.16 1.95 -6.59
CA ILE A 8 -13.09 2.55 -7.39
C ILE A 8 -13.32 4.05 -7.54
N GLU A 9 -14.56 4.47 -7.78
CA GLU A 9 -14.92 5.88 -7.90
C GLU A 9 -14.68 6.64 -6.58
N GLU A 10 -15.00 6.04 -5.44
CA GLU A 10 -14.76 6.61 -4.11
C GLU A 10 -13.25 6.75 -3.80
N ALA A 11 -12.44 5.75 -4.17
CA ALA A 11 -10.99 5.81 -4.04
C ALA A 11 -10.36 6.91 -4.93
N VAL A 12 -10.88 7.07 -6.16
CA VAL A 12 -10.43 8.12 -7.08
C VAL A 12 -10.83 9.50 -6.57
N ALA A 13 -12.04 9.66 -6.03
CA ALA A 13 -12.53 10.90 -5.45
C ALA A 13 -11.67 11.32 -4.24
N SER A 14 -11.43 10.39 -3.31
CA SER A 14 -10.58 10.61 -2.12
C SER A 14 -9.15 11.03 -2.50
N ARG A 15 -8.57 10.41 -3.54
CA ARG A 15 -7.24 10.79 -4.04
C ARG A 15 -7.24 12.19 -4.67
N ARG A 16 -8.27 12.54 -5.44
CA ARG A 16 -8.39 13.86 -6.06
C ARG A 16 -8.51 14.96 -5.01
N GLU A 17 -9.33 14.76 -3.99
CA GLU A 17 -9.48 15.69 -2.87
C GLU A 17 -8.15 15.91 -2.13
N ARG A 18 -7.43 14.83 -1.78
CA ARG A 18 -6.12 14.92 -1.14
C ARG A 18 -5.12 15.72 -1.97
N LEU A 19 -5.08 15.50 -3.29
CA LEU A 19 -4.17 16.22 -4.18
C LEU A 19 -4.53 17.71 -4.31
N LEU A 20 -5.83 18.04 -4.30
CA LEU A 20 -6.30 19.42 -4.30
C LEU A 20 -5.89 20.13 -3.01
N ALA A 21 -6.07 19.50 -1.84
CA ALA A 21 -5.65 20.06 -0.56
C ALA A 21 -4.14 20.32 -0.48
N LEU A 22 -3.31 19.41 -1.01
CA LEU A 22 -1.87 19.61 -1.09
C LEU A 22 -1.51 20.79 -2.01
N ARG A 23 -2.20 20.92 -3.15
CA ARG A 23 -1.96 22.01 -4.09
C ARG A 23 -2.36 23.37 -3.52
N THR A 24 -3.48 23.45 -2.81
CA THR A 24 -3.92 24.70 -2.16
C THR A 24 -2.96 25.10 -1.04
N ALA A 25 -2.51 24.14 -0.21
CA ALA A 25 -1.52 24.38 0.83
C ALA A 25 -0.18 24.88 0.25
N GLN A 26 0.27 24.31 -0.88
CA GLN A 26 1.47 24.76 -1.57
C GLN A 26 1.32 26.18 -2.15
N GLN A 27 0.13 26.53 -2.67
CA GLN A 27 -0.14 27.89 -3.14
C GLN A 27 -0.14 28.90 -1.99
N LEU A 28 -0.70 28.55 -0.84
CA LEU A 28 -0.67 29.40 0.37
C LEU A 28 0.74 29.58 0.93
N SER A 29 1.57 28.53 0.93
CA SER A 29 2.96 28.63 1.39
C SER A 29 3.83 29.43 0.43
N THR A 30 3.61 29.31 -0.87
CA THR A 30 4.36 30.06 -1.90
C THR A 30 3.90 31.52 -2.00
N ALA A 31 2.63 31.82 -1.79
CA ALA A 31 2.12 33.19 -1.74
C ALA A 31 2.54 33.97 -0.47
N SER A 32 2.92 33.26 0.60
CA SER A 32 3.34 33.87 1.88
C SER A 32 4.86 34.05 2.02
N GLN A 33 5.64 33.70 0.99
CA GLN A 33 7.08 33.98 0.95
C GLN A 33 7.33 35.21 0.07
N PRO A 34 7.47 36.43 0.65
CA PRO A 34 8.14 37.49 -0.08
C PRO A 34 9.59 37.06 -0.32
N GLN A 35 10.06 37.22 -1.55
CA GLN A 35 11.49 37.12 -1.85
C GLN A 35 12.21 38.15 -0.96
N GLN A 36 12.95 37.68 0.03
CA GLN A 36 13.85 38.53 0.81
C GLN A 36 15.18 38.57 0.06
N ASP A 37 15.33 39.62 -0.75
CA ASP A 37 16.64 40.16 -1.08
C ASP A 37 17.26 40.69 0.21
N HIS A 38 18.51 40.31 0.43
CA HIS A 38 19.37 40.76 1.52
C HIS A 38 19.59 42.27 1.42
N ASP A 39 19.26 43.02 2.48
CA ASP A 39 19.86 44.33 2.77
C ASP A 39 20.10 44.45 4.27
N ASP A 40 21.28 44.99 4.56
CA ASP A 40 21.98 45.00 5.84
C ASP A 40 21.66 46.28 6.66
N GLU A 41 21.87 46.14 7.98
CA GLU A 41 22.11 47.18 8.99
C GLU A 41 20.96 47.92 9.70
N GLU A 42 21.17 48.07 11.02
CA GLU A 42 20.50 48.91 12.03
C GLU A 42 19.27 48.34 12.79
N ASP A 43 19.48 47.50 13.84
CA ASP A 43 18.74 47.60 15.13
C ASP A 43 19.30 46.69 16.27
N ASP A 44 20.60 46.75 16.62
CA ASP A 44 21.19 45.76 17.55
C ASP A 44 20.96 46.05 19.06
N ASP A 45 20.64 47.29 19.46
CA ASP A 45 20.72 47.69 20.88
C ASP A 45 19.40 47.62 21.69
N LYS A 46 18.22 47.57 21.05
CA LYS A 46 16.93 47.60 21.77
C LYS A 46 16.29 46.25 22.04
N GLN A 47 16.69 45.19 21.33
CA GLN A 47 16.09 43.87 21.51
C GLN A 47 16.71 43.08 22.66
N GLN A 48 17.95 43.40 23.08
CA GLN A 48 18.73 42.64 24.06
C GLN A 48 18.12 42.60 25.48
N GLN A 49 17.28 43.58 25.87
CA GLN A 49 16.70 43.65 27.22
C GLN A 49 15.45 42.76 27.43
N ASN A 50 14.92 42.12 26.38
CA ASN A 50 13.68 41.33 26.46
C ASN A 50 13.78 39.93 25.81
N LEU A 51 14.99 39.41 25.56
CA LEU A 51 15.17 38.04 25.07
C LEU A 51 15.40 37.08 26.25
N ASN A 52 14.34 36.61 26.89
CA ASN A 52 14.44 35.47 27.81
C ASN A 52 14.77 34.21 26.98
N MET A 53 16.06 33.90 26.86
CA MET A 53 16.61 32.75 26.15
C MET A 53 16.17 31.44 26.83
N LYS A 54 15.53 30.53 26.09
CA LYS A 54 15.07 29.25 26.62
C LYS A 54 15.81 28.07 26.01
N PHE A 55 16.27 27.13 26.83
CA PHE A 55 17.07 26.00 26.39
C PHE A 55 16.27 24.70 26.43
N ARG A 56 16.14 24.01 25.29
CA ARG A 56 15.45 22.70 25.21
C ARG A 56 16.43 21.53 25.23
N ASN A 57 17.51 21.60 24.44
CA ASN A 57 18.49 20.51 24.27
C ASN A 57 19.89 20.82 24.83
N TYR A 58 20.08 21.97 25.49
CA TYR A 58 21.38 22.39 26.02
C TYR A 58 21.27 22.83 27.48
N VAL A 59 22.32 22.63 28.27
CA VAL A 59 22.42 23.09 29.66
C VAL A 59 23.57 24.10 29.76
N PRO A 60 23.26 25.39 29.91
CA PRO A 60 24.27 26.42 30.12
C PRO A 60 25.11 26.16 31.37
N HIS A 61 26.40 26.52 31.32
CA HIS A 61 27.31 26.39 32.47
C HIS A 61 27.10 27.51 33.51
N ASP A 62 26.62 28.68 33.07
CA ASP A 62 26.33 29.80 33.94
C ASP A 62 24.99 29.60 34.68
N LYS A 63 24.99 29.89 35.99
CA LYS A 63 23.86 29.61 36.91
C LYS A 63 22.62 30.44 36.57
N HIS A 64 22.83 31.70 36.17
CA HIS A 64 21.73 32.61 35.80
C HIS A 64 20.99 32.15 34.54
N LEU A 65 21.67 31.42 33.66
CA LEU A 65 21.13 30.98 32.37
C LEU A 65 20.51 29.57 32.43
N GLN A 66 20.79 28.81 33.51
CA GLN A 66 20.16 27.51 33.79
C GLN A 66 18.68 27.61 34.14
N GLU A 67 18.24 28.73 34.72
CA GLU A 67 16.83 29.00 35.03
C GLU A 67 15.96 29.09 33.76
N GLY A 68 16.58 29.36 32.60
CA GLY A 68 15.94 29.34 31.28
C GLY A 68 15.74 27.93 30.69
N LYS A 69 16.10 26.85 31.39
CA LYS A 69 15.90 25.48 30.89
C LYS A 69 14.43 25.12 30.86
N LEU A 70 13.92 24.75 29.68
CA LEU A 70 12.54 24.30 29.52
C LEU A 70 12.39 22.87 30.05
N ALA A 71 11.48 22.67 31.00
CA ALA A 71 11.12 21.34 31.47
C ALA A 71 10.56 20.49 30.30
N PRO A 72 10.91 19.18 30.25
CA PRO A 72 10.31 18.28 29.28
C PRO A 72 8.80 18.22 29.51
N ALA A 73 8.04 18.18 28.41
CA ALA A 73 6.58 18.07 28.49
C ALA A 73 6.23 16.75 29.19
N VAL A 74 5.51 16.84 30.32
CA VAL A 74 4.96 15.67 31.00
C VAL A 74 3.82 15.16 30.14
N LEU A 75 4.04 14.05 29.45
CA LEU A 75 2.98 13.37 28.73
C LEU A 75 1.92 12.92 29.75
N PRO A 76 0.62 13.13 29.49
CA PRO A 76 -0.42 12.50 30.28
C PRO A 76 -0.17 10.99 30.26
N LYS A 77 -0.17 10.37 31.44
CA LYS A 77 -0.09 8.91 31.54
C LYS A 77 -1.34 8.37 30.86
N PHE A 78 -1.16 7.76 29.69
CA PHE A 78 -2.20 7.02 29.02
C PHE A 78 -2.61 5.89 29.96
N GLU A 79 -3.81 5.99 30.52
CA GLU A 79 -4.46 4.80 31.08
C GLU A 79 -4.87 3.96 29.88
N ASP A 80 -4.20 2.81 29.71
CA ASP A 80 -4.69 1.79 28.80
C ASP A 80 -6.15 1.51 29.18
N PRO A 81 -7.12 1.67 28.27
CA PRO A 81 -8.48 1.22 28.50
C PRO A 81 -8.48 -0.31 28.56
N ALA A 82 -8.08 -0.84 29.71
CA ALA A 82 -8.20 -2.25 30.02
C ALA A 82 -9.68 -2.56 30.25
N ALA A 83 -10.25 -3.27 29.28
CA ALA A 83 -11.26 -4.30 29.47
C ALA A 83 -12.72 -3.88 29.75
N ASP A 84 -13.40 -3.26 28.77
CA ASP A 84 -14.87 -3.45 28.66
C ASP A 84 -15.44 -3.47 27.22
N ALA A 85 -14.60 -3.56 26.19
CA ALA A 85 -15.11 -3.76 24.84
C ALA A 85 -15.23 -5.27 24.55
N PRO A 86 -16.42 -5.81 24.21
CA PRO A 86 -16.56 -7.19 23.75
C PRO A 86 -15.66 -7.40 22.52
N PRO A 87 -15.04 -8.58 22.37
CA PRO A 87 -14.12 -8.82 21.27
C PRO A 87 -14.85 -8.61 19.93
N PRO A 88 -14.30 -7.78 19.02
CA PRO A 88 -14.85 -7.67 17.68
C PRO A 88 -14.83 -9.04 17.00
N PRO A 89 -15.81 -9.37 16.14
CA PRO A 89 -15.79 -10.61 15.39
C PRO A 89 -14.47 -10.70 14.62
N GLU A 90 -13.81 -11.85 14.71
CA GLU A 90 -12.58 -12.19 14.00
C GLU A 90 -12.87 -12.25 12.50
N GLU A 91 -13.02 -11.09 11.86
CA GLU A 91 -12.77 -10.96 10.44
C GLU A 91 -11.30 -11.35 10.22
N PRO A 92 -10.98 -12.30 9.32
CA PRO A 92 -9.61 -12.57 8.95
C PRO A 92 -9.09 -11.33 8.21
N ASN A 93 -8.61 -10.37 8.99
CA ASN A 93 -7.74 -9.31 8.53
C ASN A 93 -6.44 -10.01 8.12
N GLU A 94 -6.45 -10.57 6.91
CA GLU A 94 -5.24 -10.93 6.20
C GLU A 94 -4.48 -9.62 5.98
N ASP A 95 -3.67 -9.24 6.97
CA ASP A 95 -2.85 -8.03 6.94
C ASP A 95 -2.14 -7.96 5.57
N PRO A 96 -2.49 -6.98 4.71
CA PRO A 96 -1.90 -6.86 3.38
C PRO A 96 -0.38 -6.65 3.46
N PHE A 97 0.10 -6.22 4.64
CA PHE A 97 1.49 -5.96 4.97
C PHE A 97 2.31 -7.22 5.30
N LEU A 98 1.69 -8.31 5.79
CA LEU A 98 2.41 -9.57 6.04
C LEU A 98 2.84 -10.24 4.72
N ASN A 99 2.19 -9.90 3.61
CA ASN A 99 2.52 -10.36 2.26
C ASN A 99 3.56 -9.48 1.52
N ILE A 100 4.11 -8.46 2.19
CA ILE A 100 5.20 -7.60 1.70
C ILE A 100 6.55 -8.13 2.25
N ALA A 101 6.71 -9.45 2.29
CA ALA A 101 8.05 -10.03 2.32
C ALA A 101 8.81 -9.56 1.06
N PRO A 102 10.15 -9.47 1.08
CA PRO A 102 10.94 -9.23 -0.12
C PRO A 102 10.65 -10.34 -1.14
N LYS A 103 9.77 -10.07 -2.11
CA LYS A 103 9.39 -11.03 -3.13
C LYS A 103 10.57 -11.26 -4.07
N LYS A 104 10.60 -12.43 -4.71
CA LYS A 104 11.56 -12.74 -5.78
C LYS A 104 11.52 -11.61 -6.84
N PRO A 105 12.66 -11.21 -7.44
CA PRO A 105 12.68 -10.14 -8.45
C PRO A 105 11.77 -10.43 -9.66
N ASN A 106 11.53 -11.71 -9.94
CA ASN A 106 10.65 -12.19 -11.01
C ASN A 106 9.16 -12.38 -10.56
N TRP A 107 8.77 -11.96 -9.36
CA TRP A 107 7.41 -12.26 -8.87
C TRP A 107 6.32 -11.60 -9.74
N ASP A 108 6.58 -10.37 -10.17
CA ASP A 108 5.64 -9.54 -10.92
C ASP A 108 5.45 -10.12 -12.33
N LEU A 109 6.55 -10.47 -12.98
CA LEU A 109 6.52 -11.13 -14.29
C LEU A 109 5.83 -12.50 -14.21
N ARG A 110 6.04 -13.29 -13.14
CA ARG A 110 5.28 -14.53 -12.94
C ARG A 110 3.79 -14.25 -12.81
N ARG A 111 3.39 -13.28 -11.99
CA ARG A 111 1.98 -12.91 -11.81
C ARG A 111 1.33 -12.46 -13.12
N ASP A 112 2.02 -11.62 -13.89
CA ASP A 112 1.48 -11.04 -15.12
C ASP A 112 1.43 -12.06 -16.28
N VAL A 113 2.36 -13.03 -16.29
CA VAL A 113 2.38 -14.13 -17.27
C VAL A 113 1.42 -15.27 -16.88
N GLN A 114 1.14 -15.47 -15.58
CA GLN A 114 0.34 -16.60 -15.09
C GLN A 114 -1.03 -16.69 -15.78
N LYS A 115 -1.76 -15.57 -15.90
CA LYS A 115 -3.09 -15.57 -16.55
C LYS A 115 -3.06 -16.06 -18.00
N LYS A 116 -1.97 -15.78 -18.73
CA LYS A 116 -1.78 -16.23 -20.12
C LYS A 116 -1.46 -17.72 -20.16
N LEU A 117 -0.62 -18.20 -19.24
CA LEU A 117 -0.29 -19.62 -19.10
C LEU A 117 -1.52 -20.43 -18.70
N ASP A 118 -2.32 -19.97 -17.73
CA ASP A 118 -3.54 -20.67 -17.31
C ASP A 118 -4.53 -20.82 -18.47
N LYS A 119 -4.68 -19.78 -19.29
CA LYS A 119 -5.53 -19.82 -20.49
C LYS A 119 -5.01 -20.81 -21.52
N LEU A 120 -3.69 -20.87 -21.70
CA LEU A 120 -3.06 -21.82 -22.62
C LEU A 120 -3.22 -23.25 -22.08
N GLU A 121 -2.90 -23.48 -20.81
CA GLU A 121 -3.01 -24.77 -20.13
C GLU A 121 -4.42 -25.37 -20.25
N ARG A 122 -5.47 -24.56 -20.01
CA ARG A 122 -6.86 -25.01 -20.21
C ARG A 122 -7.14 -25.47 -21.64
N ARG A 123 -6.56 -24.80 -22.64
CA ARG A 123 -6.70 -25.20 -24.06
C ARG A 123 -5.91 -26.46 -24.35
N THR A 124 -4.70 -26.59 -23.80
CA THR A 124 -3.87 -27.77 -23.96
C THR A 124 -4.52 -29.00 -23.35
N GLN A 125 -5.06 -28.88 -22.13
CA GLN A 125 -5.82 -29.95 -21.46
C GLN A 125 -7.06 -30.35 -22.28
N LYS A 126 -7.79 -29.38 -22.83
CA LYS A 126 -8.95 -29.66 -23.69
C LYS A 126 -8.54 -30.38 -24.98
N ALA A 127 -7.45 -29.96 -25.63
CA ALA A 127 -6.95 -30.60 -26.84
C ALA A 127 -6.46 -32.04 -26.55
N LEU A 128 -5.77 -32.24 -25.42
CA LEU A 128 -5.35 -33.56 -24.96
C LEU A 128 -6.55 -34.49 -24.76
N TYR A 129 -7.60 -34.00 -24.09
CA TYR A 129 -8.84 -34.75 -23.89
C TYR A 129 -9.51 -35.11 -25.23
N GLN A 130 -9.58 -34.18 -26.18
CA GLN A 130 -10.15 -34.45 -27.51
C GLN A 130 -9.38 -35.54 -28.26
N LEU A 131 -8.04 -35.49 -28.23
CA LEU A 131 -7.19 -36.52 -28.83
C LEU A 131 -7.42 -37.89 -28.18
N MET A 132 -7.55 -37.95 -26.85
CA MET A 132 -7.84 -39.19 -26.14
C MET A 132 -9.19 -39.80 -26.59
N VAL A 133 -10.25 -38.99 -26.66
CA VAL A 133 -11.58 -39.43 -27.11
C VAL A 133 -11.56 -39.92 -28.56
N GLU A 134 -10.85 -39.22 -29.44
CA GLU A 134 -10.75 -39.63 -30.84
C GLU A 134 -9.97 -40.94 -31.00
N GLN A 135 -8.87 -41.11 -30.27
CA GLN A 135 -8.11 -42.35 -30.23
C GLN A 135 -8.94 -43.53 -29.72
N GLU A 136 -9.72 -43.33 -28.64
CA GLU A 136 -10.61 -44.35 -28.09
C GLU A 136 -11.70 -44.73 -29.11
N LYS A 137 -12.31 -43.75 -29.77
CA LYS A 137 -13.29 -44.00 -30.83
C LYS A 137 -12.69 -44.77 -32.01
N GLN A 138 -11.48 -44.42 -32.45
CA GLN A 138 -10.79 -45.15 -33.52
C GLN A 138 -10.51 -46.61 -33.12
N LYS A 139 -10.04 -46.84 -31.89
CA LYS A 139 -9.83 -48.20 -31.37
C LYS A 139 -11.13 -49.02 -31.36
N LEU A 140 -12.23 -48.44 -30.87
CA LEU A 140 -13.53 -49.10 -30.85
C LEU A 140 -14.04 -49.42 -32.27
N LEU A 141 -13.81 -48.53 -33.24
CA LEU A 141 -14.17 -48.76 -34.64
C LEU A 141 -13.34 -49.89 -35.25
N THR A 142 -12.02 -49.90 -35.04
CA THR A 142 -11.14 -50.96 -35.55
C THR A 142 -11.47 -52.30 -34.91
N GLU A 143 -11.68 -52.34 -33.59
CA GLU A 143 -12.04 -53.58 -32.88
C GLU A 143 -13.43 -54.08 -33.32
N GLY A 144 -14.38 -53.19 -33.60
CA GLY A 144 -15.69 -53.55 -34.15
C GLY A 144 -15.62 -54.21 -35.52
N ASP A 145 -14.83 -53.67 -36.45
CA ASP A 145 -14.65 -54.22 -37.81
C ASP A 145 -13.92 -55.57 -37.79
N GLU A 146 -12.98 -55.78 -36.85
CA GLU A 146 -12.27 -57.06 -36.74
C GLU A 146 -13.20 -58.18 -36.24
N THR A 147 -14.17 -57.86 -35.38
CA THR A 147 -15.14 -58.85 -34.87
C THR A 147 -16.26 -59.20 -35.86
N THR A 148 -16.61 -58.30 -36.78
CA THR A 148 -17.60 -58.59 -37.85
C THR A 148 -16.96 -59.36 -38.99
N ALA A 149 -15.72 -59.04 -39.37
CA ALA A 149 -14.98 -59.73 -40.44
C ALA A 149 -14.62 -61.19 -40.08
N THR A 150 -14.50 -61.54 -38.79
CA THR A 150 -14.22 -62.91 -38.35
C THR A 150 -15.47 -63.78 -38.16
N ALA A 151 -16.68 -63.21 -38.27
CA ALA A 151 -17.94 -63.93 -38.10
C ALA A 151 -18.65 -64.31 -39.43
N GLU A 152 -18.13 -63.84 -40.58
CA GLU A 152 -18.71 -64.09 -41.91
C GLU A 152 -17.94 -65.12 -42.78
N ASP A 153 -16.95 -65.82 -42.22
CA ASP A 153 -16.23 -66.95 -42.87
C ASP A 153 -16.43 -68.26 -42.06
#